data_AF-A0A251WWN1-F1
#
_entry.id   AF-A0A251WWN1-F1
#
_cell.length_a   1.000
_cell.length_b   1.000
_cell.length_c   1.000
_cell.angle_alpha   90.00
_cell.angle_beta   90.00
_cell.angle_gamma   90.00
#
_symmetry.space_group_name_H-M   'P 1'
#
loop_
_entity.id
_entity.type
_entity.pdbx_description
1 polymer ?
#
loop_
_entity_poly.entity_id
_entity_poly.type
_entity_poly.pdbx_seq_one_letter_code
_entity_poly.pdbx_strand_id
1 'polypeptide(L)'
;MNIDAHKKVLIEYVGAAIALYGFIGLCAGWGLDIQILVRWRASMPAMVASTSFCFMLLGIGLMTSRLTSSFDIITFSVSLLWLVSLCGFELALKLSNPMWQLDNIFGFNLLPTDGMSYMTAMGFIVLSLALLSAALGKQKVRYFAFGLTIVSWAMLGGIGVLKIGGKSIPSIEALYSQMSYPTIVLMFLAACAIFAFCAERTNESS
;
A
#
# COMPACT_ATOMS: atom_id res chain seq x y z
N MET A 1 -25.97 11.53 -18.33
CA MET A 1 -24.64 10.90 -18.21
C MET A 1 -24.60 10.23 -16.84
N ASN A 2 -24.50 8.90 -16.79
CA ASN A 2 -24.88 8.11 -15.61
C ASN A 2 -23.74 8.11 -14.56
N ILE A 3 -23.90 8.88 -13.48
CA ILE A 3 -22.89 9.06 -12.42
C ILE A 3 -22.55 7.73 -11.74
N ASP A 4 -23.48 6.77 -11.73
CA ASP A 4 -23.29 5.47 -11.10
C ASP A 4 -22.38 4.53 -11.89
N ALA A 5 -22.27 4.69 -13.21
CA ALA A 5 -21.36 3.90 -14.02
C ALA A 5 -19.89 4.30 -13.78
N HIS A 6 -19.62 5.58 -13.54
CA HIS A 6 -18.26 6.07 -13.27
C HIS A 6 -17.74 5.67 -11.88
N LYS A 7 -18.62 5.59 -10.87
CA LYS A 7 -18.23 5.12 -9.52
C LYS A 7 -17.82 3.65 -9.55
N LYS A 8 -18.51 2.82 -10.34
CA LYS A 8 -18.25 1.38 -10.44
C LYS A 8 -16.86 1.02 -10.97
N VAL A 9 -16.18 1.89 -11.72
CA VAL A 9 -14.87 1.57 -12.31
C VAL A 9 -13.71 2.27 -11.58
N LEU A 10 -14.00 3.14 -10.60
CA LEU A 10 -12.96 3.96 -9.94
C LEU A 10 -11.89 3.11 -9.25
N ILE A 11 -12.28 2.08 -8.49
CA ILE A 11 -11.32 1.22 -7.79
C ILE A 11 -10.41 0.47 -8.77
N GLU A 12 -10.93 0.09 -9.94
CA GLU A 12 -10.18 -0.61 -10.98
C GLU A 12 -9.16 0.32 -11.64
N TYR A 13 -9.55 1.56 -11.98
CA TYR A 13 -8.63 2.54 -12.54
C TYR A 13 -7.53 2.96 -11.55
N VAL A 14 -7.88 3.18 -10.29
CA VAL A 14 -6.87 3.48 -9.25
C VAL A 14 -5.97 2.27 -9.03
N GLY A 15 -6.53 1.06 -9.00
CA GLY A 15 -5.78 -0.19 -8.92
C GLY A 15 -4.78 -0.35 -10.07
N ALA A 16 -5.22 -0.09 -11.30
CA ALA A 16 -4.36 -0.14 -12.48
C ALA A 16 -3.25 0.92 -12.43
N ALA A 17 -3.56 2.15 -12.01
CA ALA A 17 -2.56 3.21 -11.86
C ALA A 17 -1.50 2.86 -10.81
N ILE A 18 -1.92 2.35 -9.65
CA ILE A 18 -1.01 1.90 -8.58
C ILE A 18 -0.17 0.71 -9.06
N ALA A 19 -0.79 -0.27 -9.73
CA ALA A 19 -0.10 -1.44 -10.23
C ALA A 19 0.97 -1.07 -11.26
N LEU A 20 0.61 -0.22 -12.23
CA LEU A 20 1.51 0.27 -13.26
C LEU A 20 2.65 1.09 -12.66
N TYR A 21 2.37 1.96 -11.69
CA TYR A 21 3.41 2.73 -11.02
C TYR A 21 4.36 1.82 -10.23
N GLY A 22 3.84 0.82 -9.51
CA GLY A 22 4.66 -0.18 -8.81
C GLY A 22 5.57 -0.94 -9.78
N PHE A 23 5.04 -1.35 -10.93
CA PHE A 23 5.80 -2.01 -12.00
C PHE A 23 6.89 -1.09 -12.59
N ILE A 24 6.55 0.16 -12.92
CA ILE A 24 7.52 1.15 -13.43
C ILE A 24 8.60 1.44 -12.38
N GLY A 25 8.24 1.57 -11.11
CA GLY A 25 9.19 1.77 -10.02
C GLY A 25 10.18 0.62 -9.91
N LEU A 26 9.72 -0.62 -10.08
CA LEU A 26 10.57 -1.82 -10.08
C LEU A 26 11.49 -1.87 -11.31
N CYS A 27 10.93 -1.77 -12.52
CA CYS A 27 11.69 -1.96 -13.75
C CYS A 27 12.56 -0.75 -14.11
N ALA A 28 11.99 0.45 -14.10
CA ALA A 28 12.69 1.67 -14.50
C ALA A 28 13.39 2.35 -13.31
N GLY A 29 12.73 2.41 -12.16
CA GLY A 29 13.30 3.02 -10.96
C GLY A 29 14.52 2.24 -10.44
N TRP A 30 14.34 0.95 -10.18
CA TRP A 30 15.42 0.08 -9.67
C TRP A 30 16.19 -0.65 -10.77
N GLY A 31 15.52 -1.20 -11.77
CA GLY A 31 16.19 -1.95 -12.85
C GLY A 31 17.04 -1.10 -13.80
N LEU A 32 16.63 0.15 -14.09
CA LEU A 32 17.38 1.09 -14.93
C LEU A 32 18.01 2.25 -14.13
N ASP A 33 17.96 2.20 -12.80
CA ASP A 33 18.51 3.20 -11.89
C ASP A 33 17.95 4.64 -12.08
N ILE A 34 16.69 4.77 -12.50
CA ILE A 34 16.02 6.06 -12.67
C ILE A 34 15.49 6.53 -11.31
N GLN A 35 16.39 7.05 -10.46
CA GLN A 35 16.12 7.40 -9.06
C GLN A 35 14.96 8.39 -8.85
N ILE A 36 14.68 9.28 -9.82
CA ILE A 36 13.56 10.25 -9.73
C ILE A 36 12.17 9.58 -9.69
N LEU A 37 12.06 8.33 -10.13
CA LEU A 37 10.80 7.57 -10.07
C LEU A 37 10.52 7.01 -8.67
N VAL A 38 11.56 6.78 -7.88
CA VAL A 38 11.45 6.14 -6.56
C VAL A 38 11.78 7.09 -5.42
N ARG A 39 12.37 8.27 -5.72
CA ARG A 39 12.70 9.32 -4.76
C ARG A 39 12.17 10.67 -5.18
N TRP A 40 11.77 11.46 -4.19
CA TRP A 40 11.48 12.88 -4.40
C TRP A 40 12.76 13.72 -4.56
N ARG A 41 13.82 13.39 -3.80
CA ARG A 41 15.13 14.05 -3.82
C ARG A 41 16.22 13.01 -3.53
N ALA A 42 17.44 13.26 -4.03
CA ALA A 42 18.56 12.32 -3.92
C ALA A 42 18.90 11.89 -2.48
N SER A 43 18.73 12.77 -1.49
CA SER A 43 19.00 12.48 -0.07
C SER A 43 17.79 11.98 0.73
N MET A 44 16.64 11.77 0.08
CA MET A 44 15.43 11.30 0.75
C MET A 44 15.22 9.79 0.56
N PRO A 45 14.51 9.13 1.50
CA PRO A 45 14.19 7.70 1.38
C PRO A 45 13.53 7.37 0.04
N ALA A 46 13.95 6.27 -0.58
CA ALA A 46 13.32 5.74 -1.79
C ALA A 46 12.17 4.78 -1.49
N MET A 47 11.22 4.71 -2.42
CA MET A 47 10.32 3.58 -2.53
C MET A 47 11.12 2.37 -3.01
N VAL A 48 11.52 1.52 -2.08
CA VAL A 48 12.33 0.32 -2.36
C VAL A 48 11.62 -0.71 -3.24
N ALA A 49 12.38 -1.66 -3.79
CA ALA A 49 11.89 -2.65 -4.74
C ALA A 49 10.77 -3.51 -4.14
N SER A 50 10.93 -3.94 -2.89
CA SER A 50 9.91 -4.66 -2.11
C SER A 50 8.60 -3.87 -2.00
N THR A 51 8.70 -2.56 -1.71
CA THR A 51 7.55 -1.65 -1.59
C THR A 51 6.86 -1.46 -2.93
N SER A 52 7.64 -1.32 -4.01
CA SER A 52 7.13 -1.21 -5.38
C SER A 52 6.36 -2.47 -5.79
N PHE A 53 6.90 -3.65 -5.47
CA PHE A 53 6.25 -4.93 -5.70
C PHE A 53 4.97 -5.09 -4.86
N CYS A 54 4.99 -4.66 -3.59
CA CYS A 54 3.79 -4.64 -2.75
C CYS A 54 2.68 -3.75 -3.32
N PHE A 55 3.00 -2.56 -3.86
CA PHE A 55 2.03 -1.74 -4.56
C PHE A 55 1.50 -2.40 -5.82
N MET A 56 2.36 -3.09 -6.57
CA MET A 56 1.93 -3.85 -7.74
C MET A 56 0.87 -4.90 -7.37
N LEU A 57 1.13 -5.69 -6.33
CA LEU A 57 0.18 -6.69 -5.82
C LEU A 57 -1.10 -6.07 -5.27
N LEU A 58 -0.99 -4.97 -4.50
CA LEU A 58 -2.17 -4.26 -3.99
C LEU A 58 -3.03 -3.73 -5.13
N GLY A 59 -2.41 -3.11 -6.14
CA GLY A 59 -3.10 -2.59 -7.32
C GLY A 59 -3.83 -3.67 -8.11
N ILE A 60 -3.20 -4.84 -8.31
CA ILE A 60 -3.84 -6.01 -8.92
C ILE A 60 -5.03 -6.49 -8.07
N GLY A 61 -4.87 -6.51 -6.74
CA GLY A 61 -5.97 -6.82 -5.82
C GLY A 61 -7.14 -5.82 -5.94
N LEU A 62 -6.86 -4.53 -6.09
CA LEU A 62 -7.90 -3.51 -6.29
C LEU A 62 -8.66 -3.75 -7.62
N MET A 63 -7.94 -4.02 -8.70
CA MET A 63 -8.53 -4.31 -10.02
C MET A 63 -9.43 -5.54 -10.02
N THR A 64 -9.09 -6.56 -9.24
CA THR A 64 -9.81 -7.85 -9.21
C THR A 64 -10.81 -7.96 -8.05
N SER A 65 -10.96 -6.90 -7.25
CA SER A 65 -11.75 -6.88 -6.01
C SER A 65 -13.27 -7.12 -6.16
N ARG A 66 -13.80 -7.01 -7.37
CA ARG A 66 -15.22 -7.29 -7.66
C ARG A 66 -15.53 -8.78 -7.80
N LEU A 67 -14.52 -9.62 -8.00
CA LEU A 67 -14.64 -11.08 -8.01
C LEU A 67 -15.65 -11.57 -9.06
N THR A 68 -15.64 -10.97 -10.25
CA THR A 68 -16.61 -11.24 -11.31
C THR A 68 -16.40 -12.59 -11.98
N SER A 69 -15.18 -13.10 -11.99
CA SER A 69 -14.81 -14.40 -12.56
C SER A 69 -14.00 -15.24 -11.58
N SER A 70 -13.93 -16.56 -11.82
CA SER A 70 -13.05 -17.45 -11.04
C SER A 70 -11.58 -17.05 -11.13
N PHE A 71 -11.14 -16.51 -12.28
CA PHE A 71 -9.80 -15.99 -12.44
C PHE A 71 -9.55 -14.77 -11.56
N ASP A 72 -10.52 -13.85 -11.47
CA ASP A 72 -10.41 -12.67 -10.59
C ASP A 72 -10.29 -13.08 -9.13
N ILE A 73 -11.03 -14.09 -8.69
CA ILE A 73 -10.96 -14.61 -7.32
C ILE A 73 -9.56 -15.16 -7.02
N ILE A 74 -8.99 -15.93 -7.93
CA ILE A 74 -7.64 -16.50 -7.78
C ILE A 74 -6.61 -15.37 -7.75
N THR A 75 -6.62 -14.49 -8.74
CA THR A 75 -5.68 -13.37 -8.85
C THR A 75 -5.76 -12.46 -7.63
N PHE A 76 -6.97 -12.12 -7.18
CA PHE A 76 -7.22 -11.35 -5.96
C PHE A 76 -6.60 -12.02 -4.73
N SER A 77 -6.92 -13.30 -4.51
CA SER A 77 -6.51 -14.05 -3.33
C SER A 77 -4.99 -14.23 -3.28
N VAL A 78 -4.40 -14.60 -4.42
CA VAL A 78 -2.94 -14.79 -4.55
C VAL A 78 -2.23 -13.45 -4.33
N SER A 79 -2.71 -12.36 -4.93
CA SER A 79 -2.07 -11.05 -4.78
C SER A 79 -2.06 -10.58 -3.33
N LEU A 80 -3.19 -10.71 -2.62
CA LEU A 80 -3.27 -10.33 -1.21
C LEU A 80 -2.47 -11.26 -0.30
N LEU A 81 -2.48 -12.58 -0.55
CA LEU A 81 -1.68 -13.54 0.21
C LEU A 81 -0.19 -13.19 0.11
N TRP A 82 0.32 -13.01 -1.11
CA TRP A 82 1.71 -12.64 -1.35
C TRP A 82 2.07 -11.30 -0.71
N LEU A 83 1.21 -10.29 -0.85
CA LEU A 83 1.41 -8.98 -0.25
C LEU A 83 1.57 -9.07 1.27
N VAL A 84 0.66 -9.77 1.94
CA VAL A 84 0.70 -9.94 3.41
C VAL A 84 1.89 -10.77 3.83
N SER A 85 2.24 -11.84 3.10
CA SER A 85 3.41 -12.66 3.38
C SER A 85 4.71 -11.86 3.30
N LEU A 86 4.88 -11.03 2.27
CA LEU A 86 6.06 -10.19 2.11
C LEU A 86 6.17 -9.14 3.22
N CYS A 87 5.07 -8.46 3.55
CA CYS A 87 5.06 -7.48 4.64
C CYS A 87 5.31 -8.15 6.00
N GLY A 88 4.73 -9.33 6.23
CA GLY A 88 4.95 -10.11 7.45
C GLY A 88 6.40 -10.57 7.59
N PHE A 89 7.02 -10.99 6.48
CA PHE A 89 8.42 -11.38 6.45
C PHE A 89 9.35 -10.18 6.70
N GLU A 90 9.10 -9.03 6.06
CA GLU A 90 9.84 -7.79 6.30
C GLU A 90 9.76 -7.36 7.78
N LEU A 91 8.56 -7.40 8.37
CA LEU A 91 8.39 -7.10 9.80
C LEU A 91 9.14 -8.09 10.69
N ALA A 92 9.08 -9.39 10.38
CA ALA A 92 9.80 -10.42 11.13
C ALA A 92 11.32 -10.23 11.05
N LEU A 93 11.85 -9.94 9.86
CA LEU A 93 13.27 -9.63 9.68
C LEU A 93 13.68 -8.44 10.54
N LYS A 94 12.95 -7.33 10.44
CA LYS A 94 13.25 -6.10 11.18
C LYS A 94 13.12 -6.22 12.69
N LEU A 95 12.23 -7.07 13.17
CA LEU A 95 12.10 -7.38 14.60
C LEU A 95 13.27 -8.25 15.08
N SER A 96 13.77 -9.15 14.23
CA SER A 96 14.92 -10.00 14.56
C SER A 96 16.24 -9.23 14.51
N ASN A 97 16.42 -8.36 13.51
CA ASN A 97 17.58 -7.52 13.32
C ASN A 97 17.16 -6.28 12.50
N PRO A 98 17.20 -5.07 13.07
CA PRO A 98 16.78 -3.85 12.38
C PRO A 98 17.57 -3.52 11.10
N MET A 99 18.77 -4.09 10.95
CA MET A 99 19.60 -3.92 9.75
C MET A 99 19.19 -4.86 8.60
N TRP A 100 18.41 -5.90 8.89
CA TRP A 100 17.94 -6.83 7.87
C TRP A 100 16.69 -6.30 7.20
N GLN A 101 16.73 -6.24 5.88
CA GLN A 101 15.66 -5.79 5.02
C GLN A 101 15.53 -6.79 3.87
N LEU A 102 14.30 -7.06 3.44
CA LEU A 102 14.03 -7.93 2.29
C LEU A 102 14.71 -7.38 1.03
N ASP A 103 14.86 -6.06 0.91
CA ASP A 103 15.50 -5.42 -0.23
C ASP A 103 16.97 -5.77 -0.42
N ASN A 104 17.66 -6.18 0.67
CA ASN A 104 19.05 -6.63 0.57
C ASN A 104 19.19 -7.92 -0.27
N ILE A 105 18.11 -8.69 -0.44
CA ILE A 105 18.09 -9.92 -1.24
C ILE A 105 18.09 -9.59 -2.75
N PHE A 106 17.54 -8.44 -3.15
CA PHE A 106 17.43 -8.07 -4.56
C PHE A 106 18.74 -7.53 -5.17
N GLY A 107 19.75 -7.24 -4.35
CA GLY A 107 21.07 -6.80 -4.84
C GLY A 107 21.10 -5.39 -5.44
N PHE A 108 20.10 -4.56 -5.16
CA PHE A 108 20.09 -3.16 -5.59
C PHE A 108 20.97 -2.29 -4.68
N ASN A 109 21.45 -1.16 -5.22
CA ASN A 109 22.21 -0.17 -4.46
C ASN A 109 21.26 0.65 -3.55
N LEU A 110 21.22 0.29 -2.27
CA LEU A 110 20.41 0.96 -1.26
C LEU A 110 21.25 1.96 -0.46
N LEU A 111 20.69 3.14 -0.21
CA LEU A 111 21.21 4.06 0.80
C LEU A 111 20.81 3.60 2.21
N PRO A 112 21.53 4.00 3.27
CA PRO A 112 21.18 3.63 4.64
C PRO A 112 19.76 4.04 5.08
N THR A 113 19.19 5.07 4.44
CA THR A 113 17.84 5.57 4.71
C THR A 113 16.76 4.80 3.95
N ASP A 114 17.13 3.91 3.04
CA ASP A 114 16.18 3.13 2.25
C ASP A 114 15.74 1.89 3.01
N GLY A 115 14.48 1.53 2.79
CA GLY A 115 13.86 0.34 3.33
C GLY A 115 12.34 0.50 3.40
N MET A 116 11.62 -0.61 3.55
CA MET A 116 10.18 -0.55 3.77
C MET A 116 9.89 -0.18 5.23
N SER A 117 9.47 1.04 5.54
CA SER A 117 9.20 1.43 6.93
C SER A 117 8.18 0.50 7.63
N TYR A 118 8.26 0.38 8.96
CA TYR A 118 7.29 -0.41 9.75
C TYR A 118 5.84 -0.01 9.45
N MET A 119 5.59 1.29 9.32
CA MET A 119 4.26 1.81 9.01
C MET A 119 3.81 1.53 7.57
N THR A 120 4.74 1.41 6.64
CA THR A 120 4.43 0.98 5.27
C THR A 120 3.97 -0.47 5.26
N ALA A 121 4.74 -1.37 5.89
CA ALA A 121 4.40 -2.78 5.97
C ALA A 121 3.06 -3.01 6.71
N MET A 122 2.88 -2.39 7.87
CA MET A 122 1.62 -2.45 8.62
C MET A 122 0.46 -1.85 7.83
N GLY A 123 0.70 -0.74 7.12
CA GLY A 123 -0.28 -0.10 6.26
C GLY A 123 -0.76 -1.00 5.12
N PHE A 124 0.14 -1.71 4.45
CA PHE A 124 -0.22 -2.70 3.44
C PHE A 124 -1.08 -3.82 4.02
N ILE A 125 -0.74 -4.33 5.21
CA ILE A 125 -1.54 -5.37 5.88
C ILE A 125 -2.95 -4.85 6.19
N VAL A 126 -3.06 -3.66 6.77
CA VAL A 126 -4.36 -3.05 7.12
C VAL A 126 -5.21 -2.80 5.86
N LEU A 127 -4.61 -2.25 4.80
CA LEU A 127 -5.31 -2.02 3.53
C LEU A 127 -5.74 -3.33 2.86
N SER A 128 -4.90 -4.37 2.92
CA SER A 128 -5.25 -5.70 2.41
C SER A 128 -6.43 -6.31 3.15
N LEU A 129 -6.44 -6.20 4.48
CA LEU A 129 -7.55 -6.66 5.31
C LEU A 129 -8.83 -5.86 5.07
N ALA A 130 -8.72 -4.54 4.88
CA ALA A 130 -9.85 -3.69 4.53
C ALA A 130 -10.44 -4.10 3.18
N LEU A 131 -9.59 -4.28 2.16
CA LEU A 131 -10.01 -4.69 0.82
C LEU A 131 -10.64 -6.09 0.82
N LEU A 132 -10.03 -7.05 1.51
CA LEU A 132 -10.57 -8.41 1.68
C LEU A 132 -11.95 -8.38 2.33
N SER A 133 -12.08 -7.60 3.41
CA SER A 133 -13.34 -7.43 4.15
C SER A 133 -14.41 -6.74 3.31
N ALA A 134 -14.04 -5.80 2.44
CA ALA A 134 -14.96 -5.13 1.53
C ALA A 134 -15.41 -6.06 0.38
N ALA A 135 -14.49 -6.83 -0.18
CA ALA A 135 -14.74 -7.72 -1.32
C ALA A 135 -15.61 -8.92 -0.93
N LEU A 136 -15.26 -9.61 0.17
CA LEU A 136 -15.89 -10.86 0.60
C LEU A 136 -16.88 -10.71 1.77
N GLY A 137 -16.82 -9.61 2.52
CA GLY A 137 -17.59 -9.46 3.74
C GLY A 137 -19.07 -9.19 3.51
N LYS A 138 -19.89 -9.71 4.43
CA LYS A 138 -21.30 -9.31 4.61
C LYS A 138 -21.37 -7.87 5.17
N GLN A 139 -22.54 -7.24 5.13
CA GLN A 139 -22.72 -5.83 5.51
C GLN A 139 -22.06 -5.42 6.84
N LYS A 140 -22.16 -6.24 7.91
CA LYS A 140 -21.50 -5.97 9.21
C LYS A 140 -19.97 -5.94 9.13
N VAL A 141 -19.38 -6.79 8.29
CA VAL A 141 -17.92 -6.87 8.06
C VAL A 141 -17.43 -5.71 7.18
N ARG A 142 -18.32 -5.12 6.36
CA ARG A 142 -18.00 -3.92 5.57
C ARG A 142 -17.81 -2.67 6.44
N TYR A 143 -18.53 -2.54 7.56
CA TYR A 143 -18.26 -1.49 8.55
C TYR A 143 -16.88 -1.65 9.23
N PHE A 144 -16.44 -2.90 9.44
CA PHE A 144 -15.09 -3.16 9.91
C PHE A 144 -14.04 -2.72 8.87
N ALA A 145 -14.30 -2.93 7.57
CA ALA A 145 -13.45 -2.43 6.50
C ALA A 145 -13.31 -0.90 6.52
N PHE A 146 -14.41 -0.17 6.78
CA PHE A 146 -14.35 1.28 6.99
C PHE A 146 -13.44 1.67 8.16
N GLY A 147 -13.60 1.00 9.31
CA GLY A 147 -12.72 1.20 10.47
C GLY A 147 -11.24 1.02 10.11
N LEU A 148 -10.92 -0.03 9.35
CA LEU A 148 -9.55 -0.29 8.89
C LEU A 148 -9.04 0.80 7.94
N THR A 149 -9.84 1.30 7.01
CA THR A 149 -9.43 2.42 6.14
C THR A 149 -9.16 3.70 6.91
N ILE A 150 -9.97 4.00 7.94
CA ILE A 150 -9.75 5.15 8.83
C ILE A 150 -8.45 4.98 9.62
N VAL A 151 -8.17 3.77 10.11
CA VAL A 151 -6.90 3.45 10.76
C VAL A 151 -5.73 3.69 9.79
N SER A 152 -5.82 3.24 8.54
CA SER A 152 -4.78 3.53 7.53
C SER A 152 -4.57 5.03 7.31
N TRP A 153 -5.63 5.83 7.25
CA TRP A 153 -5.49 7.29 7.15
C TRP A 153 -4.88 7.91 8.41
N ALA A 154 -5.25 7.44 9.60
CA ALA A 154 -4.64 7.92 10.85
C ALA A 154 -3.14 7.59 10.92
N MET A 155 -2.74 6.40 10.44
CA MET A 155 -1.34 6.02 10.29
C MET A 155 -0.60 6.93 9.30
N LEU A 156 -1.21 7.32 8.18
CA LEU A 156 -0.61 8.29 7.27
C LEU A 156 -0.55 9.70 7.89
N GLY A 157 -1.58 10.09 8.63
CA GLY A 157 -1.69 11.39 9.32
C GLY A 157 -0.64 11.59 10.41
N GLY A 158 -0.15 10.51 11.04
CA GLY A 158 0.96 10.56 12.00
C GLY A 158 2.24 11.19 11.43
N ILE A 159 2.48 11.06 10.11
CA ILE A 159 3.58 11.72 9.40
C ILE A 159 3.40 13.23 9.39
N GLY A 160 2.16 13.70 9.22
CA GLY A 160 1.82 15.13 9.25
C GLY A 160 2.08 15.75 10.63
N VAL A 161 1.77 15.02 11.70
CA VAL A 161 2.04 15.46 13.09
C VAL A 161 3.54 15.58 13.34
N LEU A 162 4.35 14.63 12.86
CA LEU A 162 5.81 14.70 12.97
C LEU A 162 6.41 15.87 12.17
N LYS A 163 5.91 16.13 10.96
CA LYS A 163 6.45 17.18 10.08
C LYS A 163 5.99 18.61 10.42
N ILE A 164 4.79 18.76 11.00
CA ILE A 164 4.19 20.09 11.27
C ILE A 164 4.35 20.47 12.75
N GLY A 165 4.34 19.49 13.67
CA GLY A 165 4.31 19.73 15.11
C GLY A 165 5.66 20.16 15.73
N GLY A 166 6.76 20.12 14.98
CA GLY A 166 8.10 20.52 15.44
C GLY A 166 8.66 19.71 16.62
N LYS A 167 7.95 18.68 17.08
CA LYS A 167 8.36 17.79 18.18
C LYS A 167 8.75 16.44 17.61
N SER A 168 10.05 16.17 17.58
CA SER A 168 10.63 14.87 17.25
C SER A 168 10.41 13.91 18.42
N ILE A 169 9.48 12.97 18.27
CA ILE A 169 9.34 11.84 19.20
C ILE A 169 10.12 10.67 18.59
N PRO A 170 11.30 10.29 19.12
CA PRO A 170 12.20 9.33 18.46
C PRO A 170 11.54 7.99 18.12
N SER A 171 10.67 7.50 19.02
CA SER A 171 9.94 6.25 18.82
C SER A 171 8.97 6.31 17.64
N ILE A 172 8.37 7.48 17.38
CA ILE A 172 7.45 7.65 16.25
C ILE A 172 8.25 7.89 14.98
N GLU A 173 9.35 8.66 15.03
CA GLU A 173 10.23 8.86 13.89
C GLU A 173 10.81 7.54 13.36
N ALA A 174 11.19 6.62 14.24
CA ALA A 174 11.66 5.29 13.87
C ALA A 174 10.62 4.49 13.05
N LEU A 175 9.32 4.70 13.31
CA LEU A 175 8.24 4.01 12.59
C LEU A 175 8.09 4.50 11.13
N TYR A 176 8.48 5.75 10.84
CA TYR A 176 8.32 6.40 9.53
C TYR A 176 9.63 6.75 8.82
N SER A 177 10.79 6.53 9.45
CA SER A 177 12.10 7.03 9.00
C SER A 177 12.48 6.67 7.56
N GLN A 178 12.01 5.51 7.08
CA GLN A 178 12.27 5.01 5.73
C GLN A 178 11.08 5.21 4.77
N MET A 179 10.04 5.92 5.18
CA MET A 179 8.86 6.09 4.36
C MET A 179 9.08 7.16 3.30
N SER A 180 9.07 6.74 2.03
CA SER A 180 9.26 7.64 0.90
C SER A 180 8.01 8.47 0.57
N TYR A 181 8.19 9.61 -0.11
CA TYR A 181 7.06 10.41 -0.58
C TYR A 181 6.17 9.67 -1.60
N PRO A 182 6.73 8.97 -2.63
CA PRO A 182 5.92 8.12 -3.50
C PRO A 182 5.08 7.09 -2.74
N THR A 183 5.66 6.44 -1.71
CA THR A 183 4.95 5.49 -0.85
C THR A 183 3.75 6.14 -0.16
N ILE A 184 3.92 7.34 0.41
CA ILE A 184 2.83 8.07 1.09
C ILE A 184 1.69 8.37 0.11
N VAL A 185 2.02 8.87 -1.09
CA VAL A 185 1.01 9.22 -2.11
C VAL A 185 0.23 7.99 -2.55
N LEU A 186 0.91 6.88 -2.86
CA LEU A 186 0.26 5.65 -3.31
C LEU A 186 -0.57 4.99 -2.20
N MET A 187 -0.08 4.98 -0.96
CA MET A 187 -0.86 4.49 0.19
C MET A 187 -2.12 5.31 0.41
N PHE A 188 -2.02 6.64 0.28
CA PHE A 188 -3.17 7.52 0.39
C PHE A 188 -4.20 7.25 -0.70
N LEU A 189 -3.76 7.14 -1.96
CA LEU A 189 -4.62 6.80 -3.09
C LEU A 189 -5.29 5.43 -2.91
N ALA A 190 -4.55 4.41 -2.47
CA ALA A 190 -5.10 3.09 -2.17
C ALA A 190 -6.17 3.15 -1.07
N ALA A 191 -5.90 3.86 0.02
CA ALA A 191 -6.84 4.02 1.12
C ALA A 191 -8.13 4.74 0.67
N CYS A 192 -8.01 5.79 -0.15
CA CYS A 192 -9.16 6.47 -0.75
C CYS A 192 -9.98 5.55 -1.67
N ALA A 193 -9.31 4.75 -2.51
CA ALA A 193 -10.00 3.81 -3.41
C ALA A 193 -10.75 2.73 -2.63
N ILE A 194 -10.14 2.15 -1.60
CA ILE A 194 -10.78 1.14 -0.74
C ILE A 194 -11.96 1.76 0.02
N PHE A 195 -11.79 2.98 0.57
CA PHE A 195 -12.88 3.67 1.25
C PHE A 195 -14.08 3.91 0.32
N ALA A 196 -13.83 4.39 -0.91
CA ALA A 196 -14.88 4.59 -1.90
C ALA A 196 -15.58 3.28 -2.27
N PHE A 197 -14.81 2.20 -2.43
CA PHE A 197 -15.36 0.86 -2.71
C PHE A 197 -16.17 0.30 -1.55
N CYS A 198 -15.74 0.49 -0.30
CA CYS A 198 -16.51 0.13 0.88
C CYS A 198 -17.89 0.82 0.86
N ALA A 199 -17.93 2.12 0.56
CA ALA A 199 -19.16 2.92 0.48
C ALA A 199 -20.10 2.44 -0.62
N GLU A 200 -19.54 2.12 -1.79
CA GLU A 200 -20.31 1.53 -2.88
C GLU A 200 -20.93 0.20 -2.46
N ARG A 201 -20.13 -0.72 -1.92
CA ARG A 201 -20.59 -2.06 -1.51
C ARG A 201 -21.63 -2.01 -0.40
N THR A 202 -21.56 -1.07 0.53
CA THR A 202 -22.62 -0.93 1.55
C THR A 202 -23.97 -0.52 0.97
N ASN A 203 -23.98 0.33 -0.05
CA ASN A 203 -25.21 0.81 -0.69
C ASN A 203 -25.89 -0.26 -1.57
N GLU A 204 -25.13 -1.23 -2.10
CA GLU A 204 -25.70 -2.36 -2.86
C GLU A 204 -26.50 -3.35 -1.97
N SER A 205 -26.37 -3.25 -0.64
CA SER A 205 -26.98 -4.18 0.32
C SER A 205 -28.18 -3.62 1.09
N SER A 206 -28.60 -2.39 0.80
CA SER A 206 -29.80 -1.73 1.34
C SER A 206 -30.93 -1.74 0.32
#